data_AF-A0A929K6Q3-F1
#
_entry.id   AF-A0A929K6Q3-F1
#
_cell.length_a   1.000
_cell.length_b   1.000
_cell.length_c   1.000
_cell.angle_alpha   90.00
_cell.angle_beta   90.00
_cell.angle_gamma   90.00
#
_symmetry.space_group_name_H-M   'P 1'
#
loop_
_entity.id
_entity.type
_entity.pdbx_description
1 polymer ?
#
loop_
_entity_poly.entity_id
_entity_poly.type
_entity_poly.pdbx_seq_one_letter_code
_entity_poly.pdbx_strand_id
1 'polypeptide(L)'
;LYNPLNKPIFRTDLKTAELIKYASNCMLATKISYWNEIFLICEELGVDSQKVVDIVGLDPRIGRYGTVHGKAFGGKCLPKDLKAFISFAEKYRNVRLLKAVDEINEEMKKRYGVRE
;
A
#
# COMPACT_ATOMS: atom_id res chain seq x y z
N LEU A 1 26.59 16.52 -6.27
CA LEU A 1 25.38 16.39 -7.11
C LEU A 1 24.11 16.84 -6.38
N TYR A 2 23.66 16.16 -5.31
CA TYR A 2 22.35 16.43 -4.70
C TYR A 2 22.28 17.55 -3.65
N ASN A 3 23.42 18.12 -3.21
CA ASN A 3 23.45 19.18 -2.20
C ASN A 3 22.55 20.41 -2.50
N PRO A 4 22.43 20.91 -3.76
CA PRO A 4 21.58 22.06 -4.05
C PRO A 4 20.07 21.84 -3.81
N LEU A 5 19.60 20.59 -3.70
CA LEU A 5 18.19 20.29 -3.46
C LEU A 5 17.75 20.63 -2.02
N ASN A 6 18.70 20.81 -1.10
CA ASN A 6 18.43 21.07 0.32
C ASN A 6 17.39 20.11 0.94
N LYS A 7 17.52 18.81 0.63
CA LYS A 7 16.70 17.73 1.18
C LYS A 7 17.56 16.79 2.03
N PRO A 8 16.97 16.10 3.02
CA PRO A 8 17.69 15.07 3.78
C PRO A 8 18.31 14.03 2.85
N ILE A 9 19.60 13.73 3.06
CA ILE A 9 20.34 12.69 2.33
C ILE A 9 20.73 11.61 3.33
N PHE A 10 20.22 10.40 3.11
CA PHE A 10 20.58 9.21 3.89
C PHE A 10 21.57 8.36 3.09
N ARG A 11 22.61 7.85 3.75
CA ARG A 11 23.62 6.98 3.14
C ARG A 11 23.55 5.60 3.77
N THR A 12 23.55 4.57 2.94
CA THR A 12 23.51 3.16 3.32
C THR A 12 24.12 2.31 2.20
N ASP A 13 24.31 1.01 2.42
CA ASP A 13 24.77 0.07 1.38
C ASP A 13 23.71 -0.16 0.28
N LEU A 14 24.16 -0.75 -0.84
CA LEU A 14 23.32 -0.96 -2.03
C LEU A 14 22.08 -1.82 -1.74
N LYS A 15 22.23 -2.94 -1.02
CA LYS A 15 21.12 -3.87 -0.77
C LYS A 15 20.06 -3.21 0.10
N THR A 16 20.48 -2.47 1.13
CA THR A 16 19.57 -1.73 1.98
C THR A 16 18.84 -0.63 1.18
N ALA A 17 19.55 0.10 0.32
CA ALA A 17 18.94 1.14 -0.52
C ALA A 17 17.86 0.58 -1.47
N GLU A 18 18.13 -0.55 -2.12
CA GLU A 18 17.17 -1.25 -2.99
C GLU A 18 15.93 -1.70 -2.20
N LEU A 19 16.14 -2.30 -1.02
CA LEU A 19 15.05 -2.80 -0.20
C LEU A 19 14.17 -1.67 0.35
N ILE A 20 14.75 -0.53 0.72
CA ILE A 20 13.99 0.66 1.17
C ILE A 20 12.94 1.06 0.13
N LYS A 21 13.29 1.03 -1.17
CA LYS A 21 12.35 1.38 -2.25
C LYS A 21 11.17 0.41 -2.30
N TYR A 22 11.43 -0.89 -2.28
CA TYR A 22 10.38 -1.89 -2.31
C TYR A 22 9.52 -1.87 -1.04
N ALA A 23 10.14 -1.78 0.14
CA ALA A 23 9.45 -1.70 1.42
C ALA A 23 8.51 -0.48 1.47
N SER A 24 8.96 0.68 0.99
CA SER A 24 8.14 1.89 0.91
C SER A 24 6.90 1.68 0.02
N ASN A 25 7.07 1.13 -1.19
CA ASN A 25 5.94 0.91 -2.09
C ASN A 25 4.98 -0.17 -1.58
N CYS A 26 5.52 -1.26 -1.00
CA CYS A 26 4.71 -2.32 -0.41
C CYS A 26 3.89 -1.81 0.78
N MET A 27 4.46 -0.94 1.62
CA MET A 27 3.71 -0.32 2.73
C MET A 27 2.55 0.54 2.21
N LEU A 28 2.77 1.33 1.16
CA LEU A 28 1.71 2.14 0.56
C LEU A 28 0.59 1.28 -0.04
N ALA A 29 0.95 0.23 -0.79
CA ALA A 29 -0.01 -0.75 -1.30
C ALA A 29 -0.78 -1.42 -0.16
N THR A 30 -0.09 -1.81 0.92
CA THR A 30 -0.69 -2.44 2.10
C THR A 30 -1.72 -1.54 2.75
N LYS A 31 -1.40 -0.25 2.96
CA LYS A 31 -2.38 0.69 3.53
C LYS A 31 -3.65 0.77 2.68
N ILE A 32 -3.51 0.92 1.36
CA ILE A 32 -4.68 1.01 0.47
C ILE A 32 -5.51 -0.28 0.50
N SER A 33 -4.87 -1.46 0.39
CA SER A 33 -5.60 -2.73 0.46
C SER A 33 -6.28 -2.95 1.81
N TYR A 34 -5.61 -2.58 2.91
CA TYR A 34 -6.23 -2.64 4.24
C TYR A 34 -7.52 -1.80 4.31
N TRP A 35 -7.48 -0.55 3.83
CA TRP A 35 -8.68 0.29 3.85
C TRP A 35 -9.75 -0.15 2.85
N ASN A 36 -9.36 -0.79 1.75
CA ASN A 36 -10.30 -1.44 0.86
C ASN A 36 -10.99 -2.64 1.53
N GLU A 37 -10.27 -3.45 2.30
CA GLU A 37 -10.86 -4.54 3.08
C GLU A 37 -11.86 -4.01 4.12
N ILE A 38 -11.51 -2.94 4.84
CA ILE A 38 -12.45 -2.25 5.74
C ILE A 38 -13.66 -1.69 4.99
N PHE A 39 -13.46 -1.12 3.80
CA PHE A 39 -14.55 -0.63 2.95
C PHE A 39 -15.54 -1.75 2.58
N LEU A 40 -15.04 -2.92 2.16
CA LEU A 40 -15.88 -4.08 1.84
C LEU A 40 -16.71 -4.54 3.05
N ILE A 41 -16.09 -4.61 4.23
CA ILE A 41 -16.78 -4.93 5.49
C ILE A 41 -17.86 -3.88 5.80
N CYS A 42 -17.54 -2.59 5.63
CA CYS A 42 -18.51 -1.52 5.86
C CYS A 42 -19.71 -1.62 4.90
N GLU A 43 -19.49 -1.99 3.63
CA GLU A 43 -20.59 -2.21 2.69
C GLU A 43 -21.51 -3.35 3.12
N GLU A 44 -20.97 -4.48 3.57
CA GLU A 44 -21.76 -5.61 4.07
C GLU A 44 -22.57 -5.26 5.32
N LEU A 45 -22.02 -4.36 6.17
CA LEU A 45 -22.67 -3.92 7.41
C LEU A 45 -23.59 -2.70 7.22
N GLY A 46 -23.62 -2.06 6.05
CA GLY A 46 -24.33 -0.80 5.83
C GLY A 46 -23.76 0.38 6.64
N VAL A 47 -22.45 0.34 6.95
CA VAL A 47 -21.73 1.36 7.72
C VAL A 47 -21.01 2.34 6.79
N ASP A 48 -20.96 3.60 7.19
CA ASP A 48 -20.22 4.65 6.47
C ASP A 48 -18.70 4.50 6.68
N SER A 49 -18.04 3.91 5.69
CA SER A 49 -16.59 3.67 5.67
C SER A 49 -15.76 4.95 5.76
N GLN A 50 -16.24 6.07 5.21
CA GLN A 50 -15.52 7.34 5.24
C GLN A 50 -15.45 7.88 6.67
N LYS A 51 -16.54 7.78 7.44
CA LYS A 51 -16.54 8.14 8.87
C LYS A 51 -15.59 7.27 9.68
N VAL A 52 -15.54 5.96 9.41
CA VAL A 52 -14.61 5.04 10.09
C VAL A 52 -13.16 5.49 9.83
N VAL A 53 -12.80 5.72 8.57
CA VAL A 53 -11.46 6.16 8.17
C VAL A 53 -11.09 7.51 8.78
N ASP A 54 -12.01 8.48 8.77
CA ASP A 54 -11.75 9.83 9.27
C ASP A 54 -11.44 9.86 10.76
N ILE A 55 -12.15 9.05 11.55
CA ILE A 55 -11.96 8.96 13.01
C ILE A 55 -10.73 8.15 13.36
N VAL A 56 -10.54 6.97 12.76
CA VAL A 56 -9.34 6.14 13.01
C VAL A 56 -8.06 6.85 12.55
N GLY A 57 -8.14 7.59 11.44
CA GLY A 57 -7.02 8.37 10.91
C GLY A 57 -6.62 9.59 11.73
N LEU A 58 -7.38 9.96 12.78
CA LEU A 58 -6.97 10.98 13.76
C LEU A 58 -5.82 10.49 14.64
N ASP A 59 -5.65 9.18 14.79
CA ASP A 59 -4.51 8.62 15.50
C ASP A 59 -3.22 8.90 14.69
N PRO A 60 -2.26 9.68 15.23
CA PRO A 60 -1.06 10.07 14.50
C PRO A 60 -0.15 8.89 14.14
N ARG A 61 -0.30 7.73 14.80
CA ARG A 61 0.44 6.50 14.47
C ARG A 61 -0.07 5.83 13.20
N ILE A 62 -1.33 6.09 12.83
CA ILE A 62 -1.98 5.57 11.62
C ILE A 62 -1.83 6.60 10.49
N GLY A 63 -2.27 7.83 10.76
CA GLY A 63 -2.28 8.95 9.84
C GLY A 63 -3.21 8.78 8.63
N ARG A 64 -3.64 9.91 8.06
CA ARG A 64 -4.60 9.97 6.93
C ARG A 64 -4.02 9.62 5.55
N TYR A 65 -2.70 9.67 5.39
CA TYR A 65 -2.10 9.39 4.08
C TYR A 65 -2.24 7.90 3.73
N GLY A 66 -2.75 7.59 2.54
CA GLY A 66 -2.95 6.20 2.11
C GLY A 66 -4.16 5.53 2.75
N THR A 67 -5.12 6.29 3.30
CA THR A 67 -6.40 5.75 3.79
C THR A 67 -7.53 5.74 2.77
N VAL A 68 -7.19 6.09 1.54
CA VAL A 68 -8.10 6.10 0.41
C VAL A 68 -8.56 4.67 0.09
N HIS A 69 -9.85 4.52 -0.20
CA HIS A 69 -10.49 3.23 -0.41
C HIS A 69 -11.64 3.32 -1.43
N GLY A 70 -12.24 2.17 -1.74
CA GLY A 70 -13.36 2.03 -2.67
C GLY A 70 -12.96 1.77 -4.13
N LYS A 71 -11.66 1.71 -4.44
CA LYS A 71 -11.10 1.30 -5.74
C LYS A 71 -9.74 0.64 -5.56
N ALA A 72 -9.34 -0.19 -6.51
CA ALA A 72 -7.99 -0.73 -6.55
C ALA A 72 -6.94 0.35 -6.80
N PHE A 73 -5.76 0.20 -6.22
CA PHE A 73 -4.61 1.02 -6.63
C PHE A 73 -4.09 0.58 -8.00
N GLY A 74 -3.75 1.57 -8.81
CA GLY A 74 -3.20 1.40 -10.15
C GLY A 74 -1.83 2.04 -10.32
N GLY A 75 -1.60 2.58 -11.52
CA GLY A 75 -0.35 3.22 -11.91
C GLY A 75 0.78 2.24 -12.22
N LYS A 76 1.92 2.79 -12.65
CA LYS A 76 3.08 1.99 -13.10
C LYS A 76 3.92 1.44 -11.94
N CYS A 77 3.87 2.08 -10.77
CA CYS A 77 4.80 1.79 -9.68
C CYS A 77 4.27 0.73 -8.71
N LEU A 78 3.08 0.92 -8.11
CA LEU A 78 2.64 0.05 -7.01
C LEU A 78 2.38 -1.40 -7.45
N PRO A 79 1.56 -1.70 -8.49
CA PRO A 79 1.27 -3.09 -8.86
C PRO A 79 2.53 -3.83 -9.33
N LYS A 80 3.39 -3.15 -10.11
CA LYS A 80 4.63 -3.73 -10.63
C LYS A 80 5.60 -4.06 -9.50
N ASP A 81 5.87 -3.09 -8.63
CA ASP A 81 6.89 -3.25 -7.58
C ASP A 81 6.42 -4.22 -6.50
N LEU A 82 5.13 -4.24 -6.17
CA LEU A 82 4.55 -5.23 -5.25
C LEU A 82 4.73 -6.66 -5.79
N LYS A 83 4.28 -6.93 -7.03
CA LYS A 83 4.38 -8.26 -7.64
C LYS A 83 5.83 -8.71 -7.81
N ALA A 84 6.70 -7.80 -8.25
CA ALA A 84 8.13 -8.08 -8.36
C ALA A 84 8.76 -8.43 -7.01
N PHE A 85 8.40 -7.69 -5.96
CA PHE A 85 8.94 -7.94 -4.62
C PHE A 85 8.40 -9.23 -4.00
N ILE A 86 7.12 -9.56 -4.18
CA ILE A 86 6.55 -10.85 -3.75
C ILE A 86 7.36 -11.99 -4.39
N SER A 87 7.51 -11.99 -5.71
CA SER A 87 8.25 -13.02 -6.44
C SER A 87 9.71 -13.15 -5.98
N PHE A 88 10.37 -12.02 -5.68
CA PHE A 88 11.71 -12.02 -5.12
C PHE A 88 11.74 -12.60 -3.69
N ALA A 89 10.89 -12.11 -2.80
CA ALA A 89 10.89 -12.45 -1.37
C ALA A 89 10.45 -13.89 -1.10
N GLU A 90 9.64 -14.48 -1.97
CA GLU A 90 9.25 -15.90 -1.90
C GLU A 90 10.43 -16.87 -2.01
N LYS A 91 11.54 -16.45 -2.63
CA LYS A 91 12.78 -17.24 -2.65
C LYS A 91 13.41 -17.39 -1.26
N TYR A 92 13.03 -16.54 -0.31
CA TYR A 92 13.60 -16.48 1.04
C TYR A 92 12.60 -16.88 2.13
N ARG A 93 11.30 -16.56 1.97
CA ARG A 93 10.25 -16.91 2.95
C ARG A 93 8.86 -16.79 2.34
N ASN A 94 7.87 -17.44 2.98
CA ASN A 94 6.46 -17.22 2.61
C ASN A 94 5.98 -15.80 2.96
N VAL A 95 5.51 -15.07 1.95
CA VAL A 95 5.13 -13.65 2.02
C VAL A 95 3.61 -13.48 2.13
N ARG A 96 3.02 -14.01 3.20
CA ARG A 96 1.55 -14.06 3.38
C ARG A 96 0.85 -12.70 3.27
N LEU A 97 1.38 -11.68 3.96
CA LEU A 97 0.76 -10.36 3.99
C LEU A 97 0.70 -9.71 2.60
N LEU A 98 1.83 -9.68 1.86
CA LEU A 98 1.87 -8.99 0.58
C LEU A 98 1.03 -9.71 -0.49
N LYS A 99 0.89 -11.03 -0.39
CA LYS A 99 -0.04 -11.79 -1.23
C LYS A 99 -1.48 -11.38 -0.98
N ALA A 100 -1.90 -11.32 0.29
CA ALA A 100 -3.25 -10.84 0.64
C ALA A 100 -3.49 -9.40 0.13
N VAL A 101 -2.47 -8.53 0.22
CA VAL A 101 -2.54 -7.16 -0.32
C VAL A 101 -2.80 -7.17 -1.84
N ASP A 102 -2.11 -8.02 -2.60
CA ASP A 102 -2.31 -8.15 -4.06
C ASP A 102 -3.69 -8.76 -4.39
N GLU A 103 -4.11 -9.80 -3.65
CA GLU A 103 -5.40 -10.46 -3.80
C GLU A 103 -6.57 -9.50 -3.57
N ILE A 104 -6.56 -8.74 -2.47
CA ILE A 104 -7.56 -7.69 -2.19
C ILE A 104 -7.56 -6.65 -3.31
N ASN A 105 -6.40 -6.25 -3.81
CA ASN A 105 -6.34 -5.26 -4.88
C ASN A 105 -6.94 -5.77 -6.20
N GLU A 106 -6.70 -7.04 -6.55
CA GLU A 106 -7.30 -7.67 -7.73
C GLU A 106 -8.81 -7.88 -7.56
N GLU A 107 -9.29 -8.18 -6.34
CA GLU A 107 -10.74 -8.19 -6.04
C GLU A 107 -11.35 -6.81 -6.27
N MET A 108 -10.75 -5.76 -5.66
CA MET A 108 -11.22 -4.39 -5.81
C MET A 108 -11.21 -3.94 -7.26
N LYS A 109 -10.22 -4.38 -8.05
CA LYS A 109 -10.11 -4.06 -9.47
C LYS A 109 -11.26 -4.65 -10.27
N LYS A 110 -11.65 -5.89 -9.95
CA LYS A 110 -12.78 -6.57 -10.62
C LYS A 110 -14.13 -5.94 -10.26
N ARG A 111 -14.31 -5.54 -9.00
CA ARG A 111 -15.59 -5.02 -8.48
C ARG A 111 -15.79 -3.52 -8.73
N TYR A 112 -14.77 -2.71 -8.49
CA TYR A 112 -14.86 -1.24 -8.46
C TYR A 112 -13.94 -0.54 -9.46
N GLY A 113 -13.14 -1.30 -10.20
CA GLY A 113 -12.16 -0.77 -11.14
C GLY A 113 -10.90 -0.23 -10.45
N VAL A 114 -10.09 0.46 -11.23
CA VAL A 114 -8.80 0.99 -10.81
C VAL A 114 -8.90 2.50 -10.61
N ARG A 115 -8.19 3.01 -9.62
CA ARG A 115 -7.97 4.44 -9.47
C ARG A 115 -6.83 4.89 -10.39
N GLU A 116 -7.16 5.74 -11.36
CA GLU A 116 -6.21 6.40 -12.26
C GLU A 116 -5.34 7.43 -11.54
#